data_AF-A0A935E3R4-F1
#
_entry.id   AF-A0A935E3R4-F1
#
_cell.length_a   1.000
_cell.length_b   1.000
_cell.length_c   1.000
_cell.angle_alpha   90.00
_cell.angle_beta   90.00
_cell.angle_gamma   90.00
#
_symmetry.space_group_name_H-M   'P 1'
#
loop_
_entity.id
_entity.type
_entity.pdbx_description
1 polymer ?
#
loop_
_entity_poly.entity_id
_entity_poly.type
_entity_poly.pdbx_seq_one_letter_code
_entity_poly.pdbx_strand_id
1 'polypeptide(L)'
;MESVYRELGLSRQALHQQCRRDMGQQTHHKHLFEIVKEWRMKHPRMGSRSLYYSIKNIGGIDLGMGVNKFEQLMSTSEMTVKPLRSRIVKTSDGKGKGHYPNLTNGLILNNVNQLIVGDITYYDIIPDLYLLVRWK
;
A
#
# COMPACT_ATOMS: atom_id res chain seq x y z
N MET A 1 21.63 -21.17 -39.98
CA MET A 1 20.52 -20.76 -39.09
C MET A 1 19.82 -21.94 -38.43
N GLU A 2 19.52 -23.06 -39.13
CA GLU A 2 18.96 -24.25 -38.46
C GLU A 2 19.92 -24.93 -37.47
N SER A 3 21.23 -24.83 -37.70
CA SER A 3 22.26 -25.36 -36.78
C SER A 3 22.14 -24.78 -35.37
N VAL A 4 21.84 -23.49 -35.26
CA VAL A 4 21.71 -22.78 -33.97
C VAL A 4 20.52 -23.29 -33.17
N TYR A 5 19.40 -23.57 -33.83
CA TYR A 5 18.21 -24.11 -33.17
C TYR A 5 18.44 -25.55 -32.68
N ARG A 6 19.16 -26.36 -33.47
CA ARG A 6 19.55 -27.73 -33.08
C ARG A 6 20.48 -27.76 -31.87
N GLU A 7 21.48 -26.89 -31.80
CA GLU A 7 22.38 -26.82 -30.63
C GLU A 7 21.66 -26.39 -29.35
N LEU A 8 20.63 -25.54 -29.47
CA LEU A 8 19.78 -25.12 -28.36
C LEU A 8 18.67 -26.12 -28.00
N GLY A 9 18.55 -27.24 -28.74
CA GLY A 9 17.50 -28.25 -28.51
C GLY A 9 16.08 -27.77 -28.78
N LEU A 10 15.89 -26.68 -29.54
CA LEU A 10 14.59 -26.05 -29.80
C LEU A 10 14.23 -26.13 -31.28
N SER A 11 12.93 -26.26 -31.60
CA SER A 11 12.46 -26.14 -32.98
C SER A 11 12.22 -24.67 -33.34
N ARG A 12 12.37 -24.31 -34.63
CA ARG A 12 12.06 -22.97 -35.13
C ARG A 12 10.62 -22.56 -34.77
N GLN A 13 9.67 -23.48 -34.90
CA GLN A 13 8.27 -23.24 -34.57
C GLN A 13 8.07 -22.99 -33.07
N ALA A 14 8.74 -23.77 -32.21
CA ALA A 14 8.70 -23.58 -30.76
C ALA A 14 9.23 -22.21 -30.35
N LEU A 15 10.35 -21.78 -30.93
CA LEU A 15 10.96 -20.47 -30.68
C LEU A 15 10.04 -19.33 -31.15
N HIS A 16 9.49 -19.42 -32.37
CA HIS A 16 8.52 -18.43 -32.85
C HIS A 16 7.24 -18.38 -32.00
N GLN A 17 6.74 -19.53 -31.54
CA GLN A 17 5.57 -19.59 -30.68
C GLN A 17 5.86 -18.98 -29.31
N GLN A 18 7.05 -19.20 -28.77
CA GLN A 18 7.52 -18.57 -27.54
C GLN A 18 7.60 -17.05 -27.71
N CYS A 19 8.30 -16.55 -28.74
CA CYS A 19 8.38 -15.11 -29.01
C CYS A 19 6.99 -14.47 -29.16
N ARG A 20 6.05 -15.14 -29.85
CA ARG A 20 4.66 -14.65 -29.97
C ARG A 20 3.94 -14.58 -28.63
N ARG A 21 4.11 -15.59 -27.77
CA ARG A 21 3.53 -15.58 -26.41
C ARG A 21 4.13 -14.45 -25.56
N ASP A 22 5.43 -14.24 -25.64
CA ASP A 22 6.14 -13.21 -24.89
C ASP A 22 5.71 -11.80 -25.33
N MET A 23 5.56 -11.56 -26.63
CA MET A 23 5.03 -10.29 -27.16
C MET A 23 3.60 -10.01 -26.68
N GLY A 24 2.74 -11.04 -26.66
CA GLY A 24 1.38 -10.93 -26.13
C GLY A 24 1.36 -10.59 -24.64
N GLN A 25 2.18 -11.27 -23.84
CA GLN A 25 2.30 -10.97 -22.42
C GLN A 25 2.87 -9.58 -22.16
N GLN A 26 3.88 -9.13 -22.90
CA GLN A 26 4.43 -7.77 -22.74
C GLN A 26 3.37 -6.70 -23.02
N THR A 27 2.55 -6.89 -24.04
CA THR A 27 1.47 -5.94 -24.37
C THR A 27 0.45 -5.88 -23.24
N HIS A 28 0.02 -7.03 -22.73
CA HIS A 28 -0.89 -7.12 -21.60
C HIS A 28 -0.31 -6.48 -20.33
N HIS A 29 0.96 -6.77 -20.00
CA HIS A 29 1.64 -6.17 -18.85
C HIS A 29 1.78 -4.66 -18.98
N LYS A 30 2.10 -4.13 -20.17
CA LYS A 30 2.15 -2.67 -20.39
C LYS A 30 0.80 -2.01 -20.10
N HIS A 31 -0.29 -2.57 -20.61
CA HIS A 31 -1.63 -2.05 -20.34
C HIS A 31 -1.98 -2.10 -18.84
N LEU A 32 -1.67 -3.22 -18.17
CA LEU A 32 -1.85 -3.38 -16.74
C LEU A 32 -1.09 -2.32 -15.95
N PHE A 33 0.15 -2.02 -16.32
CA PHE A 33 0.97 -1.02 -15.62
C PHE A 33 0.41 0.40 -15.73
N GLU A 34 -0.20 0.76 -16.86
CA GLU A 34 -0.86 2.06 -16.99
C GLU A 34 -2.07 2.18 -16.05
N ILE A 35 -2.94 1.15 -15.99
CA ILE A 35 -4.07 1.11 -15.05
C ILE A 35 -3.58 1.22 -13.59
N VAL A 36 -2.53 0.48 -13.26
CA VAL A 36 -1.93 0.47 -11.92
C VAL A 36 -1.35 1.85 -11.56
N LYS A 37 -0.68 2.54 -12.50
CA LYS A 37 -0.17 3.90 -12.29
C LYS A 37 -1.31 4.87 -11.99
N GLU A 38 -2.38 4.84 -12.78
CA GLU A 38 -3.54 5.71 -12.58
C GLU A 38 -4.17 5.53 -11.19
N TRP A 39 -4.34 4.28 -10.76
CA TRP A 39 -4.84 3.97 -9.43
C TRP A 39 -3.90 4.40 -8.32
N ARG A 40 -2.58 4.27 -8.53
CA ARG A 40 -1.57 4.72 -7.55
C ARG A 40 -1.47 6.22 -7.43
N MET A 41 -1.76 6.99 -8.48
CA MET A 41 -1.86 8.45 -8.35
C MET A 41 -2.94 8.84 -7.34
N LYS A 42 -4.06 8.11 -7.32
CA LYS A 42 -5.15 8.34 -6.36
C LYS A 42 -4.86 7.73 -4.98
N HIS A 43 -4.20 6.57 -4.94
CA HIS A 43 -3.93 5.82 -3.70
C HIS A 43 -2.46 5.39 -3.58
N PRO A 44 -1.53 6.31 -3.28
CA PRO A 44 -0.09 6.05 -3.37
C PRO A 44 0.45 5.04 -2.34
N ARG A 45 -0.30 4.80 -1.25
CA ARG A 45 0.10 3.90 -0.15
C ARG A 45 -0.61 2.55 -0.16
N MET A 46 -1.42 2.26 -1.17
CA MET A 46 -2.21 1.03 -1.20
C MET A 46 -1.33 -0.19 -1.53
N GLY A 47 -1.39 -1.21 -0.67
CA GLY A 47 -0.70 -2.49 -0.89
C GLY A 47 -1.18 -3.18 -2.17
N SER A 48 -0.34 -4.04 -2.76
CA SER A 48 -0.62 -4.75 -4.02
C SER A 48 -1.93 -5.56 -3.97
N ARG A 49 -2.18 -6.28 -2.88
CA ARG A 49 -3.43 -7.05 -2.71
C ARG A 49 -4.68 -6.16 -2.69
N SER A 50 -4.65 -5.10 -1.89
CA SER A 50 -5.75 -4.14 -1.80
C SER A 50 -5.95 -3.42 -3.14
N LEU A 51 -4.86 -3.10 -3.83
CA LEU A 51 -4.89 -2.50 -5.16
C LEU A 51 -5.59 -3.40 -6.18
N TYR A 52 -5.29 -4.71 -6.17
CA TYR A 52 -5.96 -5.68 -7.03
C TYR A 52 -7.48 -5.67 -6.85
N TYR A 53 -7.95 -5.78 -5.60
CA TYR A 53 -9.39 -5.78 -5.32
C TYR A 53 -10.03 -4.41 -5.57
N SER A 54 -9.29 -3.32 -5.37
CA SER A 54 -9.77 -1.98 -5.69
C SER A 54 -10.00 -1.83 -7.19
N ILE A 55 -9.04 -2.24 -8.02
CA ILE A 55 -9.17 -2.20 -9.48
C ILE A 55 -10.31 -3.11 -9.95
N LYS A 56 -10.40 -4.32 -9.39
CA LYS A 56 -11.41 -5.31 -9.79
C LYS A 56 -12.83 -4.92 -9.36
N ASN A 57 -13.01 -4.55 -8.09
CA ASN A 57 -14.34 -4.35 -7.51
C ASN A 57 -14.85 -2.92 -7.69
N ILE A 58 -13.97 -1.93 -7.55
CA ILE A 58 -14.34 -0.50 -7.66
C ILE A 58 -14.17 -0.02 -9.10
N GLY A 59 -13.07 -0.41 -9.75
CA GLY A 59 -12.83 -0.07 -11.15
C GLY A 59 -13.66 -0.91 -12.14
N GLY A 60 -14.16 -2.08 -11.72
CA GLY A 60 -14.88 -3.01 -12.61
C GLY A 60 -13.99 -3.59 -13.71
N ILE A 61 -12.66 -3.49 -13.58
CA ILE A 61 -11.71 -3.93 -14.60
C ILE A 61 -11.23 -5.33 -14.24
N ASP A 62 -11.44 -6.28 -15.15
CA ASP A 62 -10.80 -7.59 -15.04
C ASP A 62 -9.35 -7.51 -15.50
N LEU A 63 -8.44 -7.98 -14.63
CA LEU A 63 -7.00 -7.91 -14.86
C LEU A 63 -6.46 -9.15 -15.58
N GLY A 64 -7.32 -10.11 -15.93
CA GLY A 64 -6.94 -11.34 -16.65
C GLY A 64 -5.93 -12.22 -15.90
N MET A 65 -5.71 -11.95 -14.61
CA MET A 65 -4.74 -12.65 -13.77
C MET A 65 -5.22 -12.80 -12.33
N GLY A 66 -4.81 -13.89 -11.69
CA GLY A 66 -5.07 -14.13 -10.28
C GLY A 66 -4.26 -13.21 -9.36
N VAL A 67 -4.75 -13.00 -8.14
CA VAL A 67 -4.16 -12.09 -7.16
C VAL A 67 -2.69 -12.43 -6.83
N ASN A 68 -2.34 -13.71 -6.72
CA ASN A 68 -0.96 -14.13 -6.41
C ASN A 68 0.01 -13.79 -7.55
N LYS A 69 -0.43 -13.98 -8.80
CA LYS A 69 0.37 -13.63 -9.98
C LYS A 69 0.54 -12.12 -10.11
N PHE A 70 -0.50 -11.37 -9.76
CA PHE A 70 -0.46 -9.91 -9.70
C PHE A 70 0.54 -9.42 -8.63
N GLU A 71 0.48 -9.97 -7.41
CA GLU A 71 1.41 -9.62 -6.34
C GLU A 71 2.87 -9.90 -6.73
N GLN A 72 3.13 -11.06 -7.35
CA GLN A 72 4.45 -11.40 -7.88
C GLN A 72 4.90 -10.41 -8.95
N LEU A 73 4.05 -10.11 -9.93
CA LEU A 73 4.36 -9.16 -11.00
C LEU A 73 4.73 -7.78 -10.42
N MET A 74 3.90 -7.26 -9.52
CA MET A 74 4.13 -5.99 -8.85
C MET A 74 5.43 -5.98 -8.05
N SER A 75 5.79 -7.10 -7.40
CA SER A 75 7.06 -7.23 -6.68
C SER A 75 8.25 -7.24 -7.64
N THR A 76 8.18 -8.01 -8.72
CA THR A 76 9.28 -8.09 -9.71
C THR A 76 9.48 -6.79 -10.49
N SER A 77 8.43 -5.98 -10.63
CA SER A 77 8.47 -4.70 -11.33
C SER A 77 8.77 -3.51 -10.41
N GLU A 78 9.21 -3.75 -9.18
CA GLU A 78 9.48 -2.73 -8.15
C GLU A 78 8.33 -1.76 -7.88
N MET A 79 7.10 -2.16 -8.22
CA MET A 79 5.90 -1.37 -8.03
C MET A 79 5.21 -1.70 -6.70
N THR A 80 5.90 -2.31 -5.74
CA THR A 80 5.36 -2.51 -4.39
C THR A 80 5.43 -1.21 -3.58
N VAL A 81 4.58 -1.07 -2.56
CA VAL A 81 4.69 0.09 -1.66
C VAL A 81 5.94 -0.11 -0.82
N LYS A 82 6.86 0.86 -0.81
CA LYS A 82 8.04 0.78 0.05
C LYS A 82 7.62 0.76 1.52
N PRO A 83 8.20 -0.11 2.36
CA PRO A 83 7.91 -0.11 3.78
C PRO A 83 8.23 1.27 4.35
N LEU A 84 7.29 1.82 5.13
CA LEU A 84 7.45 3.13 5.74
C LEU A 84 8.53 3.03 6.82
N ARG A 85 9.72 3.59 6.58
CA ARG A 85 10.88 3.49 7.49
C ARG A 85 10.67 4.16 8.86
N SER A 86 9.66 5.01 9.02
CA SER A 86 9.24 5.47 10.34
C SER A 86 7.74 5.77 10.36
N ARG A 87 7.04 5.11 11.27
CA ARG A 87 5.68 5.47 11.66
C ARG A 87 5.81 6.35 12.89
N ILE A 88 6.03 7.65 12.71
CA ILE A 88 5.82 8.59 13.81
C ILE A 88 4.32 8.53 14.12
N VAL A 89 3.94 8.04 15.30
CA VAL A 89 2.57 8.14 15.78
C VAL A 89 2.29 9.62 15.98
N LYS A 90 1.70 10.22 14.95
CA LYS A 90 1.25 11.60 15.04
C LYS A 90 -0.16 11.58 15.64
N THR A 91 -0.32 12.15 16.82
CA THR A 91 -1.64 12.45 17.44
C THR A 91 -2.42 13.54 16.68
N SER A 92 -1.81 14.15 15.66
CA SER A 92 -2.39 15.17 14.80
C SER A 92 -1.77 15.11 13.41
N ASP A 93 -2.53 15.34 12.35
CA ASP A 93 -2.05 15.44 10.97
C ASP A 93 -1.08 16.61 10.69
N GLY A 94 -0.70 17.38 11.72
CA GLY A 94 0.24 18.50 11.62
C GLY A 94 -0.31 19.72 10.89
N LYS A 95 -1.59 19.73 10.51
CA LYS A 95 -2.23 20.84 9.78
C LYS A 95 -2.75 21.97 10.67
N GLY A 96 -2.37 21.96 11.95
CA GLY A 96 -2.98 22.79 12.96
C GLY A 96 -4.36 22.27 13.28
N LYS A 97 -4.51 21.59 14.41
CA LYS A 97 -5.82 21.42 15.03
C LYS A 97 -6.38 22.84 15.20
N GLY A 98 -7.57 23.12 14.66
CA GLY A 98 -8.23 24.40 14.89
C GLY A 98 -8.15 24.75 16.37
N HIS A 99 -7.94 26.02 16.71
CA HIS A 99 -7.79 26.45 18.10
C HIS A 99 -8.96 25.93 18.93
N TYR A 100 -8.76 24.82 19.63
CA TYR A 100 -9.73 24.32 20.59
C TYR A 100 -9.64 25.26 21.79
N PRO A 101 -10.72 25.96 22.14
CA PRO A 101 -10.69 26.83 23.30
C PRO A 101 -10.36 25.97 24.52
N ASN A 102 -9.39 26.42 25.32
CA ASN A 102 -9.10 25.74 26.57
C ASN A 102 -10.30 25.92 27.51
N LEU A 103 -11.11 24.88 27.64
CA LEU A 103 -12.31 24.87 28.46
C LEU A 103 -12.01 25.01 29.95
N THR A 104 -10.74 24.87 30.38
CA THR A 104 -10.34 25.04 31.79
C THR A 104 -10.01 26.48 32.15
N ASN A 105 -9.84 27.39 31.18
CA ASN A 105 -9.46 28.77 31.46
C ASN A 105 -10.62 29.52 32.15
N GLY A 106 -10.34 30.08 33.33
CA GLY A 106 -11.32 30.86 34.11
C GLY A 106 -12.23 30.05 35.04
N LEU A 107 -12.04 28.74 35.15
CA LEU A 107 -12.76 27.92 36.13
C LEU A 107 -12.25 28.19 37.55
N ILE A 108 -13.18 28.57 38.43
CA ILE A 108 -12.95 28.65 39.88
C ILE A 108 -13.38 27.31 40.47
N LEU A 109 -12.42 26.52 40.95
CA LEU A 109 -12.65 25.21 41.56
C LEU A 109 -12.63 25.37 43.08
N ASN A 110 -13.77 25.11 43.73
CA ASN A 110 -14.00 25.30 45.16
C ASN A 110 -14.15 23.97 45.93
N ASN A 111 -14.11 22.82 45.25
CA ASN A 111 -14.25 21.50 45.88
C ASN A 111 -13.53 20.41 45.06
N VAL A 112 -13.31 19.24 45.66
CA VAL A 112 -12.74 18.07 44.99
C VAL A 112 -13.66 17.55 43.88
N ASN A 113 -13.08 16.89 42.86
CA ASN A 113 -13.78 16.28 41.72
C ASN A 113 -14.49 17.26 40.73
N GLN A 114 -14.09 18.53 40.69
CA GLN A 114 -14.70 19.52 39.78
C GLN A 114 -14.03 19.62 38.41
N LEU A 115 -12.79 19.13 38.27
CA LEU A 115 -12.08 19.04 36.99
C LEU A 115 -11.24 17.76 36.98
N ILE A 116 -11.39 16.96 35.92
CA ILE A 116 -10.55 15.78 35.67
C ILE A 116 -9.89 15.98 34.32
N VAL A 117 -8.56 16.11 34.31
CA VAL A 117 -7.76 16.16 33.10
C VAL A 117 -7.10 14.80 32.92
N GLY A 118 -7.23 14.22 31.74
CA GLY A 118 -6.53 12.99 31.37
C GLY A 118 -5.57 13.27 30.24
N ASP A 119 -4.31 12.85 30.40
CA ASP A 119 -3.36 12.80 29.29
C ASP A 119 -3.26 11.36 28.75
N ILE A 120 -2.86 11.23 27.48
CA ILE A 120 -2.58 9.91 26.88
C ILE A 120 -1.10 9.82 26.53
N THR A 121 -0.46 8.78 27.04
CA THR A 121 0.94 8.47 26.72
C THR A 121 0.99 7.18 25.91
N TYR A 122 1.71 7.22 24.79
CA TYR A 122 2.02 6.03 24.00
C TYR A 122 3.32 5.44 24.55
N TYR A 123 3.31 4.15 24.90
CA TYR A 123 4.51 3.43 25.33
C TYR A 123 4.88 2.38 24.27
N ASP A 124 6.11 2.46 23.77
CA ASP A 124 6.63 1.61 22.70
C ASP A 124 7.17 0.30 23.29
N ILE A 125 6.39 -0.79 23.17
CA ILE A 125 6.77 -2.11 23.72
C ILE A 125 7.34 -3.02 22.64
N ILE A 126 6.77 -2.98 21.43
CA ILE A 126 7.13 -3.80 20.26
C ILE A 126 6.83 -2.96 19.02
N PRO A 127 7.54 -3.11 17.87
CA PRO A 127 7.09 -2.54 16.61
C PRO A 127 5.61 -2.90 16.36
N ASP A 128 4.77 -1.88 16.18
CA ASP A 128 3.32 -1.96 15.86
C ASP A 128 2.30 -2.22 16.98
N LEU A 129 2.69 -2.28 18.25
CA LEU A 129 1.73 -2.34 19.37
C LEU A 129 1.89 -1.16 20.33
N TYR A 130 0.83 -0.35 20.45
CA TYR A 130 0.77 0.78 21.38
C TYR A 130 -0.28 0.51 22.45
N LEU A 131 0.12 0.51 23.73
CA LEU A 131 -0.82 0.42 24.84
C LEU A 131 -1.24 1.83 25.28
N LEU A 132 -2.55 2.02 25.44
CA LEU A 132 -3.11 3.17 26.15
C LEU A 132 -2.88 2.96 27.65
N VAL A 133 -1.91 3.66 28.21
CA VAL A 133 -1.69 3.65 29.66
C VAL A 133 -2.26 4.95 30.23
N ARG A 134 -3.23 4.81 31.14
CA ARG A 134 -3.82 5.91 31.91
C ARG A 134 -3.32 5.78 33.34
N TRP A 135 -2.56 6.77 33.82
CA TRP A 135 -2.22 6.88 35.25
C TRP A 135 -3.12 7.91 35.94
N LYS A 136 -3.28 7.68 37.24
CA LYS A 136 -4.31 8.18 38.14
C LYS A 136 -3.95 9.52 38.75
#